data_AF-A0AAE4AZ20-F1
#
_entry.id   AF-A0AAE4AZ20-F1
#
_cell.length_a   1.000
_cell.length_b   1.000
_cell.length_c   1.000
_cell.angle_alpha   90.00
_cell.angle_beta   90.00
_cell.angle_gamma   90.00
#
_symmetry.space_group_name_H-M   'P 1'
#
loop_
_entity.id
_entity.type
_entity.pdbx_description
1 polymer ?
#
loop_
_entity_poly.entity_id
_entity_poly.type
_entity_poly.pdbx_seq_one_letter_code
_entity_poly.pdbx_strand_id
1 'polypeptide(L)'
;MRIPSPPLDYPAGPHYCVFHVHGEPIVDEVYYKVLTTEPDGTPRIEAAFGPLIYRLTNVATGATVDGDASASGMAIHHDDGSTTHLAHGPLMVGFREGQGNLPRGYYVIDGPAWRLDISPDNHRTVSGAYRIRQNLCDDLS
;
A
#
# COMPACT_ATOMS: atom_id res chain seq x y z
N MET A 1 16.90 -1.12 9.03
CA MET A 1 17.43 0.12 8.42
C MET A 1 16.26 1.02 8.06
N ARG A 2 16.44 2.34 8.04
CA ARG A 2 15.44 3.25 7.45
C ARG A 2 15.73 3.38 5.97
N ILE A 3 14.71 3.19 5.13
CA ILE A 3 14.78 3.39 3.68
C ILE A 3 13.74 4.45 3.36
N PRO A 4 14.13 5.60 2.77
CA PRO A 4 13.18 6.63 2.39
C PRO A 4 12.11 6.06 1.47
N SER A 5 10.86 6.29 1.84
CA SER A 5 9.70 5.93 1.05
C SER A 5 9.62 6.89 -0.14
N PRO A 6 9.53 6.39 -1.39
CA PRO A 6 9.51 7.28 -2.55
C PRO A 6 8.17 8.03 -2.62
N PRO A 7 8.13 9.20 -3.28
CA PRO A 7 6.87 9.79 -3.70
C PRO A 7 6.15 8.83 -4.66
N LEU A 8 4.83 8.94 -4.70
CA LEU A 8 3.97 8.23 -5.65
C LEU A 8 3.42 9.21 -6.67
N ASP A 9 3.28 8.74 -7.91
CA ASP A 9 2.66 9.52 -8.98
C ASP A 9 1.81 8.57 -9.83
N TYR A 10 0.50 8.72 -9.72
CA TYR A 10 -0.48 7.89 -10.40
C TYR A 10 -1.29 8.74 -11.38
N PRO A 11 -1.08 8.60 -12.69
CA PRO A 11 -1.82 9.38 -13.67
C PRO A 11 -3.31 9.04 -13.61
N ALA A 12 -4.14 9.96 -14.12
CA ALA A 12 -5.56 9.68 -14.34
C ALA A 12 -5.70 8.48 -15.29
N GLY A 13 -6.61 7.55 -15.00
CA GLY A 13 -6.85 6.40 -15.88
C GLY A 13 -7.36 5.16 -15.15
N PRO A 14 -7.18 3.94 -15.70
CA PRO A 14 -7.67 2.70 -15.12
C PRO A 14 -6.88 2.25 -13.86
N HIS A 15 -6.14 3.17 -13.23
CA HIS A 15 -5.37 2.93 -12.02
C HIS A 15 -6.30 2.84 -10.81
N TYR A 16 -6.24 3.83 -9.90
CA TYR A 16 -6.97 3.78 -8.64
C TYR A 16 -8.06 4.86 -8.59
N CYS A 17 -7.68 6.12 -8.82
CA CYS A 17 -8.61 7.24 -8.92
C CYS A 17 -8.81 7.62 -10.40
N VAL A 18 -9.95 8.25 -10.71
CA VAL A 18 -10.26 8.73 -12.06
C VAL A 18 -9.48 10.00 -12.47
N PHE A 19 -8.76 10.59 -11.52
CA PHE A 19 -7.93 11.78 -11.68
C PHE A 19 -6.47 11.47 -11.31
N HIS A 20 -5.56 12.36 -11.70
CA HIS A 20 -4.14 12.26 -11.38
C HIS A 20 -3.92 12.53 -9.89
N VAL A 21 -3.27 11.58 -9.22
CA VAL A 21 -2.86 11.68 -7.82
C VAL A 21 -1.35 11.74 -7.73
N HIS A 22 -0.84 12.81 -7.12
CA HIS A 22 0.54 12.88 -6.65
C HIS A 22 0.56 12.64 -5.14
N GLY A 23 1.60 12.00 -4.61
CA GLY A 23 1.72 11.79 -3.18
C GLY A 23 3.15 11.84 -2.69
N GLU A 24 3.34 12.47 -1.53
CA GLU A 24 4.64 12.63 -0.89
C GLU A 24 4.57 12.18 0.57
N PRO A 25 5.58 11.49 1.11
CA PRO A 25 5.62 11.18 2.53
C PRO A 25 5.86 12.48 3.33
N ILE A 26 4.94 12.80 4.23
CA ILE A 26 5.08 13.92 5.19
C ILE A 26 5.56 13.45 6.56
N VAL A 27 5.42 12.16 6.84
CA VAL A 27 6.06 11.44 7.94
C VAL A 27 6.64 10.17 7.38
N ASP A 28 7.92 9.91 7.63
CA ASP A 28 8.58 8.66 7.24
C ASP A 28 9.62 8.28 8.29
N GLU A 29 9.22 7.38 9.19
CA GLU A 29 10.11 6.79 10.18
C GLU A 29 10.04 5.26 10.13
N VAL A 30 9.83 4.69 8.94
CA VAL A 30 9.72 3.25 8.77
C VAL A 30 11.08 2.58 8.92
N TYR A 31 11.10 1.51 9.70
CA TYR A 31 12.22 0.61 9.85
C TYR A 31 11.93 -0.69 9.13
N TYR A 32 12.84 -1.07 8.24
CA TYR A 32 12.83 -2.33 7.52
C TYR A 32 13.86 -3.30 8.09
N LYS A 33 13.52 -4.59 8.11
CA LYS A 33 14.44 -5.67 8.43
C LYS A 33 14.19 -6.86 7.50
N VAL A 34 15.20 -7.23 6.72
CA VAL A 34 15.22 -8.53 6.03
C VAL A 34 15.35 -9.62 7.08
N LEU A 35 14.40 -10.55 7.10
CA LEU A 35 14.37 -11.68 8.04
C LEU A 35 15.03 -12.91 7.42
N THR A 36 14.83 -13.12 6.12
CA THR A 36 15.42 -14.21 5.34
C THR A 36 15.69 -13.76 3.91
N THR A 37 16.70 -14.36 3.28
CA THR A 37 17.08 -14.11 1.89
C THR A 37 17.04 -15.39 1.08
N GLU A 38 16.88 -15.24 -0.24
CA GLU A 38 17.18 -16.27 -1.22
C GLU A 38 18.70 -16.57 -1.32
N PRO A 39 19.11 -17.65 -1.99
CA PRO A 39 20.52 -17.93 -2.26
C PRO A 39 21.26 -16.84 -3.05
N ASP A 40 20.55 -16.06 -3.87
CA ASP A 40 21.11 -14.93 -4.63
C ASP A 40 21.21 -13.63 -3.82
N GLY A 41 20.77 -13.66 -2.55
CA GLY A 41 20.79 -12.53 -1.62
C GLY A 41 19.56 -11.63 -1.68
N THR A 42 18.60 -11.89 -2.58
CA THR A 42 17.33 -11.14 -2.61
C THR A 42 16.49 -11.42 -1.36
N PRO A 43 15.73 -10.44 -0.84
CA PRO A 43 14.88 -10.68 0.33
C PRO A 43 13.74 -11.66 0.03
N ARG A 44 13.58 -12.69 0.87
CA ARG A 44 12.40 -13.57 0.84
C ARG A 44 11.32 -13.12 1.82
N ILE A 45 11.73 -12.66 3.00
CA ILE A 45 10.82 -12.13 4.02
C ILE A 45 11.41 -10.85 4.57
N GLU A 46 10.60 -9.80 4.59
CA GLU A 46 10.96 -8.49 5.12
C GLU A 46 9.90 -8.03 6.11
N ALA A 47 10.33 -7.50 7.25
CA ALA A 47 9.44 -6.85 8.22
C ALA A 47 9.57 -5.34 8.11
N ALA A 48 8.45 -4.64 8.23
CA ALA A 48 8.38 -3.19 8.29
C ALA A 48 7.54 -2.74 9.49
N PHE A 49 7.95 -1.67 10.16
CA PHE A 49 7.17 -1.00 11.18
C PHE A 49 7.60 0.46 11.33
N GLY A 50 6.70 1.30 11.83
CA GLY A 50 6.95 2.72 12.08
C GLY A 50 5.91 3.61 11.41
N PRO A 51 5.82 4.89 11.81
CA PRO A 51 4.88 5.81 11.23
C PRO A 51 5.25 6.16 9.79
N LEU A 52 4.26 6.14 8.91
CA LEU A 52 4.35 6.54 7.50
C LEU A 52 3.04 7.19 7.10
N ILE A 53 3.08 8.49 6.82
CA ILE A 53 1.92 9.26 6.38
C ILE A 53 2.25 9.92 5.05
N TYR A 54 1.43 9.67 4.04
CA TYR A 54 1.50 10.34 2.75
C TYR A 54 0.51 11.49 2.70
N ARG A 55 0.93 12.65 2.20
CA ARG A 55 0.00 13.65 1.67
C ARG A 55 -0.26 13.36 0.21
N LEU A 56 -1.50 13.06 -0.12
CA LEU A 56 -1.96 12.93 -1.50
C LEU A 56 -2.56 14.24 -1.98
N THR A 57 -2.38 14.52 -3.27
CA THR A 57 -2.88 15.70 -3.95
C THR A 57 -3.57 15.29 -5.24
N ASN A 58 -4.80 15.73 -5.44
CA ASN A 58 -5.44 15.75 -6.76
C ASN A 58 -4.77 16.85 -7.58
N VAL A 59 -3.99 16.46 -8.59
CA VAL A 59 -3.15 17.40 -9.35
C VAL A 59 -3.99 18.44 -10.11
N ALA A 60 -5.22 18.09 -10.48
CA ALA A 60 -6.09 19.00 -11.23
C ALA A 60 -6.74 20.08 -10.35
N THR A 61 -7.10 19.75 -9.11
CA THR A 61 -7.85 20.65 -8.21
C THR A 61 -6.99 21.26 -7.10
N GLY A 62 -5.85 20.66 -6.80
CA GLY A 62 -5.03 20.99 -5.63
C GLY A 62 -5.60 20.51 -4.30
N ALA A 63 -6.72 19.75 -4.31
CA ALA A 63 -7.27 19.14 -3.11
C ALA A 63 -6.29 18.13 -2.51
N THR A 64 -6.20 18.06 -1.18
CA THR A 64 -5.27 17.17 -0.49
C THR A 64 -5.96 16.32 0.57
N VAL A 65 -5.42 15.13 0.80
CA VAL A 65 -5.82 14.23 1.89
C VAL A 65 -4.57 13.50 2.40
N ASP A 66 -4.52 13.25 3.71
CA ASP A 66 -3.45 12.46 4.30
C ASP A 66 -3.87 10.98 4.38
N GLY A 67 -3.05 10.09 3.83
CA GLY A 67 -3.21 8.65 3.86
C GLY A 67 -2.22 8.00 4.82
N ASP A 68 -2.73 7.16 5.71
CA ASP A 68 -1.94 6.47 6.73
C ASP A 68 -1.47 5.09 6.22
N ALA A 69 -0.15 4.92 6.14
CA ALA A 69 0.52 3.69 5.72
C ALA A 69 1.42 3.11 6.83
N SER A 70 1.10 3.41 8.10
CA SER A 70 1.89 3.03 9.27
C SER A 70 1.75 1.58 9.73
N ALA A 71 1.21 0.69 8.88
CA ALA A 71 1.04 -0.72 9.21
C ALA A 71 2.37 -1.35 9.62
N SER A 72 2.32 -2.17 10.66
CA SER A 72 3.41 -3.05 11.03
C SER A 72 3.12 -4.43 10.46
N GLY A 73 4.12 -5.05 9.85
CA GLY A 73 3.86 -6.29 9.13
C GLY A 73 5.06 -6.93 8.50
N MET A 74 4.79 -7.97 7.72
CA MET A 74 5.78 -8.68 6.93
C MET A 74 5.33 -8.80 5.49
N ALA A 75 6.23 -8.56 4.55
CA ALA A 75 6.11 -8.93 3.15
C ALA A 75 6.86 -10.26 2.92
N ILE A 76 6.18 -11.22 2.30
CA ILE A 76 6.71 -12.51 1.90
C ILE A 76 6.71 -12.52 0.38
N HIS A 77 7.89 -12.70 -0.20
CA HIS A 77 8.09 -12.80 -1.64
C HIS A 77 8.11 -14.27 -2.05
N HIS A 78 7.37 -14.60 -3.11
CA HIS A 78 7.25 -15.97 -3.62
C HIS A 78 7.95 -16.09 -4.97
N ASP A 79 8.36 -17.31 -5.32
CA ASP A 79 9.16 -17.60 -6.51
C ASP A 79 8.41 -17.32 -7.82
N ASP A 80 7.08 -17.30 -7.78
CA ASP A 80 6.21 -16.96 -8.91
C ASP A 80 6.05 -15.44 -9.11
N GLY A 81 6.69 -14.62 -8.26
CA GLY A 81 6.60 -13.16 -8.26
C GLY A 81 5.39 -12.62 -7.51
N SER A 82 4.56 -13.47 -6.91
CA SER A 82 3.51 -13.02 -6.00
C SER A 82 4.09 -12.54 -4.67
N THR A 83 3.34 -11.68 -3.97
CA THR A 83 3.68 -11.26 -2.62
C THR A 83 2.51 -11.41 -1.67
N THR A 84 2.83 -11.78 -0.43
CA THR A 84 1.88 -11.81 0.67
C THR A 84 2.31 -10.82 1.73
N HIS A 85 1.40 -9.93 2.12
CA HIS A 85 1.59 -8.99 3.20
C HIS A 85 0.73 -9.40 4.38
N LEU A 86 1.33 -9.62 5.53
CA LEU A 86 0.65 -9.82 6.80
C LEU A 86 0.73 -8.52 7.58
N ALA A 87 -0.39 -7.88 7.84
CA ALA A 87 -0.45 -6.51 8.34
C ALA A 87 -1.26 -6.39 9.63
N HIS A 88 -0.78 -5.51 10.51
CA HIS A 88 -1.46 -4.95 11.67
C HIS A 88 -1.43 -3.43 11.55
N GLY A 89 -2.59 -2.80 11.59
CA GLY A 89 -2.72 -1.35 11.46
C GLY A 89 -3.00 -0.89 10.02
N PRO A 90 -2.92 0.43 9.78
CA PRO A 90 -3.34 1.09 8.55
C PRO A 90 -2.30 0.98 7.43
N LEU A 91 -2.71 0.49 6.26
CA LEU A 91 -1.90 0.47 5.04
C LEU A 91 -2.68 1.07 3.87
N MET A 92 -2.00 1.86 3.05
CA MET A 92 -2.56 2.35 1.79
C MET A 92 -2.50 1.26 0.71
N VAL A 93 -3.65 0.88 0.16
CA VAL A 93 -3.75 -0.17 -0.86
C VAL A 93 -4.62 0.30 -2.03
N GLY A 94 -4.04 0.28 -3.22
CA GLY A 94 -4.74 0.61 -4.47
C GLY A 94 -5.32 -0.62 -5.14
N PHE A 95 -6.52 -0.51 -5.69
CA PHE A 95 -7.19 -1.56 -6.48
C PHE A 95 -7.49 -1.01 -7.86
N ARG A 96 -7.03 -1.72 -8.90
CA ARG A 96 -7.40 -1.39 -10.29
C ARG A 96 -8.72 -2.05 -10.65
N GLU A 97 -9.38 -1.52 -11.66
CA GLU A 97 -10.64 -2.07 -12.17
C GLU A 97 -10.50 -3.56 -12.50
N GLY A 98 -11.32 -4.41 -11.88
CA GLY A 98 -11.30 -5.87 -12.07
C GLY A 98 -10.04 -6.59 -11.57
N GLN A 99 -9.11 -5.91 -10.90
CA GLN A 99 -7.83 -6.47 -10.43
C GLN A 99 -7.79 -6.62 -8.91
N GLY A 100 -8.93 -6.95 -8.30
CA GLY A 100 -8.96 -7.36 -6.91
C GLY A 100 -10.36 -7.66 -6.40
N ASN A 101 -10.44 -7.98 -5.11
CA ASN A 101 -11.69 -8.30 -4.43
C ASN A 101 -12.41 -7.08 -3.83
N LEU A 102 -11.83 -5.89 -3.94
CA LEU A 102 -12.49 -4.62 -3.66
C LEU A 102 -12.72 -3.85 -4.97
N PRO A 103 -13.71 -2.94 -5.01
CA PRO A 103 -13.88 -2.03 -6.14
C PRO A 103 -12.60 -1.22 -6.42
N ARG A 104 -12.51 -0.67 -7.63
CA ARG A 104 -11.44 0.27 -7.97
C ARG A 104 -11.42 1.44 -6.99
N GLY A 105 -10.23 1.75 -6.47
CA GLY A 105 -10.02 2.86 -5.56
C GLY A 105 -8.66 2.83 -4.88
N TYR A 106 -8.40 3.82 -4.03
CA TYR A 106 -7.21 3.87 -3.20
C TYR A 106 -7.64 3.99 -1.73
N TYR A 107 -7.35 2.97 -0.93
CA TYR A 107 -7.94 2.83 0.39
C TYR A 107 -6.89 2.83 1.50
N VAL A 108 -7.25 3.36 2.66
CA VAL A 108 -6.57 3.01 3.92
C VAL A 108 -7.29 1.80 4.51
N ILE A 109 -6.61 0.66 4.49
CA ILE A 109 -7.10 -0.59 5.08
C ILE A 109 -6.47 -0.76 6.45
N ASP A 110 -7.28 -1.00 7.46
CA ASP A 110 -6.82 -1.12 8.85
C ASP A 110 -7.41 -2.37 9.51
N GLY A 111 -6.73 -2.92 10.50
CA GLY A 111 -7.18 -4.10 11.21
C GLY A 111 -6.11 -4.66 12.14
N PRO A 112 -6.50 -5.45 13.16
CA PRO A 112 -5.56 -6.06 14.08
C PRO A 112 -4.77 -7.22 13.46
N ALA A 113 -5.31 -7.89 12.44
CA ALA A 113 -4.64 -8.98 11.75
C ALA A 113 -5.33 -9.23 10.41
N TRP A 114 -4.71 -8.72 9.34
CA TRP A 114 -5.25 -8.87 7.99
C TRP A 114 -4.14 -9.19 7.00
N ARG A 115 -4.56 -9.65 5.82
CA ARG A 115 -3.67 -10.14 4.78
C ARG A 115 -3.99 -9.46 3.47
N LEU A 116 -2.96 -9.05 2.75
CA LEU A 116 -3.01 -8.64 1.35
C LEU A 116 -2.19 -9.62 0.51
N ASP A 117 -2.84 -10.30 -0.41
CA ASP A 117 -2.20 -11.09 -1.44
C ASP A 117 -2.17 -10.30 -2.74
N ILE A 118 -1.00 -10.24 -3.37
CA ILE A 118 -0.78 -9.67 -4.69
C ILE A 118 -0.26 -10.79 -5.57
N SER A 119 -1.08 -11.26 -6.50
CA SER A 119 -0.70 -12.29 -7.47
C SER A 119 0.35 -11.76 -8.47
N PRO A 120 0.97 -12.64 -9.29
CA PRO A 120 1.97 -12.21 -10.28
C PRO A 120 1.42 -11.26 -11.35
N ASP A 121 0.13 -11.34 -11.65
CA ASP A 121 -0.59 -10.42 -12.55
C ASP A 121 -1.16 -9.17 -11.83
N ASN A 122 -0.80 -8.97 -10.55
CA ASN A 122 -1.17 -7.85 -9.69
C ASN A 122 -2.68 -7.79 -9.36
N HIS A 123 -3.36 -8.93 -9.38
CA HIS A 123 -4.68 -9.09 -8.75
C HIS A 123 -4.52 -9.07 -7.22
N ARG A 124 -5.30 -8.23 -6.55
CA ARG A 124 -5.17 -7.97 -5.10
C ARG A 124 -6.34 -8.54 -4.32
N THR A 125 -6.03 -9.38 -3.34
CA THR A 125 -7.03 -9.94 -2.43
C THR A 125 -6.73 -9.51 -1.00
N VAL A 126 -7.68 -8.82 -0.37
CA VAL A 126 -7.63 -8.51 1.06
C VAL A 126 -8.53 -9.46 1.84
N SER A 127 -8.01 -10.03 2.93
CA SER A 127 -8.73 -11.00 3.75
C SER A 127 -8.36 -10.89 5.24
N GLY A 128 -9.09 -11.62 6.09
CA GLY A 128 -8.90 -11.60 7.54
C GLY A 128 -9.70 -10.50 8.24
N ALA A 129 -9.21 -10.06 9.40
CA ALA A 129 -9.87 -9.04 10.21
C ALA A 129 -9.45 -7.63 9.76
N TYR A 130 -10.03 -7.16 8.65
CA TYR A 130 -9.80 -5.81 8.14
C TYR A 130 -11.08 -4.96 8.15
N ARG A 131 -10.89 -3.65 8.05
CA ARG A 131 -11.91 -2.66 7.72
C ARG A 131 -11.31 -1.65 6.73
N ILE A 132 -12.17 -1.10 5.88
CA ILE A 132 -11.82 0.07 5.08
C ILE A 132 -12.02 1.29 5.98
N ARG A 133 -10.93 1.96 6.35
CA ARG A 133 -10.97 3.17 7.18
C ARG A 133 -11.29 4.41 6.35
N GLN A 134 -10.81 4.43 5.10
CA GLN A 134 -10.87 5.60 4.24
C GLN A 134 -10.82 5.19 2.77
N ASN A 135 -11.55 5.91 1.91
CA ASN A 135 -11.36 5.90 0.47
C ASN A 135 -10.76 7.24 0.05
N LEU A 136 -9.46 7.23 -0.24
CA LEU A 136 -8.68 8.42 -0.56
C LEU A 136 -9.11 9.05 -1.89
N CYS A 137 -9.66 8.26 -2.82
CA CYS A 137 -10.19 8.81 -4.06
C CYS A 137 -11.47 9.62 -3.84
N ASP A 138 -12.32 9.21 -2.89
CA ASP A 138 -13.56 9.94 -2.58
C ASP A 138 -13.24 11.24 -1.83
N ASP A 139 -12.24 11.22 -0.95
CA ASP A 139 -11.82 12.42 -0.21
C ASP A 139 -11.10 13.46 -1.08
N LEU A 140 -10.57 13.04 -2.24
CA LEU A 140 -9.85 13.88 -3.20
C LEU A 140 -10.72 14.38 -4.38
N SER A 141 -11.96 13.92 -4.49
CA SER A 141 -12.85 14.21 -5.62
C SER A 141 -13.52 15.57 -5.56
#